data_AF-A0A971QGL3-F1
#
_entry.id   AF-A0A971QGL3-F1
#
_cell.length_a   1.000
_cell.length_b   1.000
_cell.length_c   1.000
_cell.angle_alpha   90.00
_cell.angle_beta   90.00
_cell.angle_gamma   90.00
#
_symmetry.space_group_name_H-M   'P 1'
#
loop_
_entity.id
_entity.type
_entity.pdbx_description
1 polymer ?
#
loop_
_entity_poly.entity_id
_entity_poly.type
_entity_poly.pdbx_seq_one_letter_code
_entity_poly.pdbx_strand_id
1 'polypeptide(L)'
;MDGTLYALDTGLQQLLTIDKNTGNVVASTPLSRALGSVAGMDVHPVTGAFYVADGGGGGTNQLYLLDVSTGRLDVIGELGVVGGLAGLAFLPEPSTVLLLTLGAAAIRRKPRS
;
A
#
# COMPACT_ATOMS: atom_id res chain seq x y z
N MET A 1 -8.96 -6.57 -15.65
CA MET A 1 -8.20 -6.49 -14.38
C MET A 1 -9.18 -6.11 -13.29
N ASP A 2 -9.49 -7.04 -12.41
CA ASP A 2 -10.52 -6.89 -11.36
C ASP A 2 -9.84 -6.39 -10.08
N GLY A 3 -9.42 -5.12 -10.09
CA GLY A 3 -8.93 -4.45 -8.89
C GLY A 3 -10.09 -3.97 -8.03
N THR A 4 -10.04 -4.26 -6.74
CA THR A 4 -10.90 -3.66 -5.71
C THR A 4 -10.26 -2.36 -5.23
N LEU A 5 -11.06 -1.31 -5.06
CA LEU A 5 -10.58 -0.06 -4.46
C LEU A 5 -10.86 -0.08 -2.95
N TYR A 6 -9.86 0.33 -2.19
CA TYR A 6 -9.95 0.52 -0.75
C TYR A 6 -9.60 1.95 -0.39
N ALA A 7 -10.30 2.52 0.58
CA ALA A 7 -10.00 3.84 1.12
C ALA A 7 -10.05 3.82 2.65
N LEU A 8 -9.18 4.60 3.28
CA LEU A 8 -9.23 4.83 4.72
C LEU A 8 -10.14 6.02 5.01
N ASP A 9 -11.13 5.82 5.86
CA ASP A 9 -11.90 6.89 6.50
C ASP A 9 -11.37 7.05 7.93
N THR A 10 -10.48 8.03 8.13
CA THR A 10 -9.90 8.33 9.45
C THR A 10 -10.88 9.08 10.36
N GLY A 11 -11.96 9.66 9.82
CA GLY A 11 -12.99 10.32 10.61
C GLY A 11 -13.90 9.30 11.30
N LEU A 12 -14.32 8.27 10.55
CA LEU A 12 -15.18 7.19 11.06
C LEU A 12 -14.41 5.95 11.52
N GLN A 13 -13.08 5.91 11.30
CA GLN A 13 -12.20 4.79 11.63
C GLN A 13 -12.61 3.49 10.93
N GLN A 14 -12.79 3.59 9.60
CA GLN A 14 -13.25 2.49 8.76
C GLN A 14 -12.37 2.32 7.52
N LEU A 15 -12.22 1.08 7.08
CA LEU A 15 -11.80 0.73 5.73
C LEU A 15 -13.05 0.68 4.85
N LEU A 16 -13.08 1.49 3.81
CA LEU A 16 -14.15 1.50 2.81
C LEU A 16 -13.74 0.65 1.61
N THR A 17 -14.67 -0.16 1.11
CA THR A 17 -14.55 -0.81 -0.19
C THR A 17 -15.36 -0.03 -1.21
N ILE A 18 -14.74 0.35 -2.32
CA ILE A 18 -15.34 1.20 -3.34
C ILE A 18 -15.49 0.42 -4.64
N ASP A 19 -16.67 0.49 -5.24
CA ASP A 19 -16.88 0.00 -6.60
C ASP A 19 -16.14 0.91 -7.59
N LYS A 20 -15.14 0.35 -8.27
CA LYS A 20 -14.27 1.10 -9.20
C LYS A 20 -14.99 1.66 -10.44
N ASN A 21 -16.16 1.15 -10.79
CA ASN A 21 -16.87 1.53 -12.00
C ASN A 21 -17.83 2.69 -11.73
N THR A 22 -18.32 2.80 -10.50
CA THR A 22 -19.35 3.76 -10.08
C THR A 22 -18.87 4.77 -9.05
N GLY A 23 -17.77 4.48 -8.34
CA GLY A 23 -17.25 5.30 -7.24
C GLY A 23 -18.03 5.17 -5.94
N ASN A 24 -19.04 4.29 -5.87
CA ASN A 24 -19.87 4.11 -4.68
C ASN A 24 -19.15 3.27 -3.62
N VAL A 25 -19.32 3.62 -2.35
CA VAL A 25 -18.96 2.74 -1.23
C VAL A 25 -19.92 1.55 -1.21
N VAL A 26 -19.37 0.34 -1.28
CA VAL A 26 -20.15 -0.92 -1.31
C VAL A 26 -19.99 -1.74 -0.03
N ALA A 27 -18.96 -1.47 0.77
CA ALA A 27 -18.80 -2.04 2.10
C ALA A 27 -17.98 -1.10 2.99
N SER A 28 -18.16 -1.23 4.30
CA SER A 28 -17.29 -0.65 5.31
C SER A 28 -16.88 -1.69 6.34
N THR A 29 -15.64 -1.61 6.81
CA THR A 29 -15.08 -2.52 7.81
C THR A 29 -14.43 -1.68 8.90
N PRO A 30 -14.85 -1.80 10.18
CA PRO A 30 -14.23 -1.04 11.27
C PRO A 30 -12.73 -1.35 11.39
N LEU A 31 -11.92 -0.33 11.64
CA LEU A 31 -10.51 -0.51 11.95
C LEU A 31 -10.35 -0.93 13.41
N SER A 32 -9.46 -1.88 13.66
CA SER A 32 -9.15 -2.40 15.01
C SER A 32 -8.53 -1.36 15.97
N ARG A 33 -8.12 -0.20 15.45
CA ARG A 33 -7.52 0.90 16.19
C ARG A 33 -7.72 2.20 15.42
N ALA A 34 -7.78 3.30 16.16
CA ALA A 34 -7.92 4.61 15.58
C ALA A 34 -6.62 5.05 14.89
N LEU A 35 -6.74 5.52 13.66
CA LEU A 35 -5.71 6.26 12.94
C LEU A 35 -5.81 7.74 13.29
N GLY A 36 -4.70 8.46 13.15
CA GLY A 36 -4.70 9.92 13.28
C GLY A 36 -5.49 10.65 12.18
N SER A 37 -5.52 11.98 12.30
CA SER A 37 -6.19 12.86 11.33
C SER A 37 -5.68 12.73 9.90
N VAL A 38 -4.49 12.15 9.71
CA VAL A 38 -3.88 11.89 8.41
C VAL A 38 -3.38 10.44 8.37
N ALA A 39 -3.69 9.74 7.29
CA ALA A 39 -3.15 8.42 7.02
C ALA A 39 -2.98 8.19 5.52
N GLY A 40 -2.00 7.38 5.15
CA GLY A 40 -1.76 6.91 3.79
C GLY A 40 -1.73 5.39 3.75
N MET A 41 -2.13 4.81 2.62
CA MET A 41 -2.11 3.37 2.41
C MET A 41 -1.59 3.05 1.02
N ASP A 42 -0.81 1.98 0.90
CA ASP A 42 -0.51 1.38 -0.40
C ASP A 42 -0.42 -0.15 -0.32
N VAL A 43 -0.53 -0.80 -1.47
CA VAL A 43 -0.52 -2.26 -1.63
C VAL A 43 0.74 -2.71 -2.35
N HIS A 44 1.43 -3.70 -1.78
CA HIS A 44 2.55 -4.33 -2.43
C HIS A 44 2.04 -5.07 -3.69
N PRO A 45 2.53 -4.77 -4.91
CA PRO A 45 1.92 -5.22 -6.16
C PRO A 45 2.06 -6.73 -6.42
N VAL A 46 3.07 -7.38 -5.83
CA VAL A 46 3.28 -8.84 -5.93
C VAL A 46 2.59 -9.62 -4.81
N THR A 47 2.76 -9.22 -3.55
CA THR A 47 2.24 -9.98 -2.39
C THR A 47 0.80 -9.62 -2.01
N GLY A 48 0.29 -8.48 -2.47
CA GLY A 48 -1.02 -7.95 -2.07
C GLY A 48 -1.08 -7.44 -0.63
N ALA A 49 0.07 -7.32 0.06
CA ALA A 49 0.12 -6.80 1.42
C ALA A 49 -0.21 -5.30 1.46
N PHE A 50 -1.16 -4.91 2.32
CA PHE A 50 -1.56 -3.52 2.51
C PHE A 50 -0.76 -2.90 3.67
N TYR A 51 -0.06 -1.82 3.38
CA TYR A 51 0.69 -1.05 4.37
C TYR A 51 -0.01 0.27 4.63
N VAL A 52 -0.15 0.63 5.91
CA VAL A 52 -0.77 1.88 6.35
C VAL A 52 0.22 2.64 7.21
N ALA A 53 0.39 3.93 6.91
CA ALA A 53 1.09 4.87 7.77
C ALA A 53 0.08 5.88 8.31
N ASP A 54 0.18 6.20 9.59
CA ASP A 54 -0.71 7.16 10.23
C ASP A 54 0.06 8.33 10.85
N GLY A 55 -0.66 9.36 11.26
CA GLY A 55 -0.18 10.36 12.21
C GLY A 55 -1.02 11.63 12.19
N GLY A 56 -0.40 12.75 12.58
CA GLY A 56 -1.13 13.99 12.81
C GLY A 56 -1.91 13.95 14.13
N GLY A 57 -3.00 14.70 14.23
CA GLY A 57 -3.79 14.78 15.46
C GLY A 57 -4.40 13.42 15.83
N GLY A 58 -4.10 12.94 17.04
CA GLY A 58 -4.61 11.66 17.54
C GLY A 58 -3.97 10.40 16.93
N GLY A 59 -2.98 10.57 16.04
CA GLY A 59 -2.27 9.44 15.41
C GLY A 59 -1.05 9.01 16.18
N THR A 60 -0.51 7.85 15.79
CA THR A 60 0.61 7.20 16.47
C THR A 60 1.96 7.36 15.76
N ASN A 61 1.98 7.85 14.52
CA ASN A 61 3.17 7.91 13.66
C ASN A 61 3.81 6.52 13.46
N GLN A 62 2.97 5.50 13.29
CA GLN A 62 3.37 4.10 13.13
C GLN A 62 3.14 3.61 11.70
N LEU A 63 3.91 2.61 11.30
CA LEU A 63 3.64 1.77 10.14
C LEU A 63 2.87 0.52 10.58
N TYR A 64 1.87 0.15 9.80
CA TYR A 64 0.99 -0.98 10.05
C TYR A 64 0.90 -1.91 8.84
N LEU A 65 0.68 -3.19 9.12
CA LEU A 65 0.15 -4.14 8.15
C LEU A 65 -1.38 -4.22 8.35
N LEU A 66 -2.14 -3.99 7.28
CA LEU A 66 -3.60 -4.03 7.31
C LEU A 66 -4.12 -5.36 6.76
N ASP A 67 -4.95 -6.04 7.56
CA ASP A 67 -5.84 -7.10 7.07
C ASP A 67 -7.15 -6.46 6.59
N VAL A 68 -7.32 -6.38 5.28
CA VAL A 68 -8.49 -5.75 4.65
C VAL A 68 -9.80 -6.52 4.85
N SER A 69 -9.75 -7.79 5.27
CA SER A 69 -10.95 -8.59 5.54
C SER A 69 -11.53 -8.32 6.93
N THR A 70 -10.68 -7.95 7.88
CA THR A 70 -11.06 -7.74 9.28
C THR A 70 -10.89 -6.32 9.78
N GLY A 71 -10.19 -5.46 9.02
CA GLY A 71 -9.78 -4.12 9.47
C GLY A 71 -8.68 -4.15 10.54
N ARG A 72 -8.00 -5.28 10.74
CA ARG A 72 -6.94 -5.40 11.74
C ARG A 72 -5.67 -4.68 11.29
N LEU A 73 -5.13 -3.82 12.15
CA LEU A 73 -3.91 -3.05 11.93
C LEU A 73 -2.83 -3.58 12.89
N ASP A 74 -1.96 -4.44 12.36
CA ASP A 74 -0.85 -5.01 13.10
C ASP A 74 0.35 -4.04 13.03
N VAL A 75 0.89 -3.63 14.18
CA VAL A 75 2.01 -2.66 14.25
C VAL A 75 3.28 -3.30 13.70
N ILE A 76 3.91 -2.63 12.74
CA ILE A 76 5.25 -2.96 12.24
C ILE A 76 6.31 -2.17 13.03
N GLY A 77 6.11 -0.86 13.20
CA GLY A 77 7.03 -0.02 13.98
C GLY A 77 6.92 1.47 13.68
N GLU A 78 7.68 2.26 14.45
CA GLU A 78 7.62 3.72 14.42
C GLU A 78 8.25 4.27 13.14
N LEU A 79 7.62 5.30 12.57
CA LEU A 79 8.10 5.95 11.35
C LEU A 79 9.20 6.99 11.63
N GLY A 80 9.44 7.35 12.89
CA GLY A 80 10.45 8.34 13.27
C GLY A 80 10.16 9.77 12.78
N VAL A 81 8.91 10.06 12.39
CA VAL A 81 8.45 11.37 11.94
C VAL A 81 7.37 11.93 12.87
N VAL A 82 7.22 13.24 12.85
CA VAL A 82 6.20 13.98 13.59
C VAL A 82 5.32 14.76 12.61
N GLY A 83 4.01 14.71 12.79
CA GLY A 83 3.03 15.47 11.99
C GLY A 83 2.18 14.64 11.03
N GLY A 84 2.44 13.33 10.91
CA GLY A 84 1.68 12.39 10.09
C GLY A 84 2.09 12.30 8.63
N LEU A 85 1.85 11.11 8.06
CA LEU A 85 2.14 10.80 6.66
C LEU A 85 0.83 10.64 5.88
N ALA A 86 0.64 11.46 4.86
CA ALA A 86 -0.56 11.44 4.02
C ALA A 86 -0.48 10.46 2.85
N GLY A 87 0.72 9.95 2.53
CA GLY A 87 0.94 9.12 1.37
C GLY A 87 2.01 8.08 1.60
N LEU A 88 1.74 6.87 1.12
CA LEU A 88 2.71 5.79 0.95
C LEU A 88 2.72 5.40 -0.52
N ALA A 89 3.88 4.92 -0.99
CA ALA A 89 4.01 4.37 -2.32
C ALA A 89 4.94 3.16 -2.26
N PHE A 90 4.51 2.06 -2.85
CA PHE A 90 5.30 0.89 -3.09
C PHE A 90 6.01 1.05 -4.43
N LEU A 91 7.33 1.19 -4.39
CA LEU A 91 8.18 1.19 -5.57
C LEU A 91 8.69 -0.24 -5.79
N PRO A 92 8.19 -1.00 -6.77
CA PRO A 92 8.74 -2.31 -7.06
C PRO A 92 10.21 -2.18 -7.44
N GLU A 93 11.04 -3.12 -7.00
CA GLU A 93 12.43 -3.15 -7.43
C GLU A 93 12.48 -3.17 -8.96
N PRO A 94 13.31 -2.32 -9.60
CA PRO A 94 13.52 -2.44 -11.03
C PRO A 94 13.94 -3.87 -11.33
N SER A 95 13.33 -4.48 -12.34
CA SER A 95 13.69 -5.82 -12.82
C SER A 95 15.04 -5.81 -13.57
N THR A 96 16.06 -5.27 -12.90
CA THR A 96 17.45 -5.16 -13.37
C THR A 96 18.00 -6.52 -13.79
N VAL A 97 17.55 -7.59 -13.13
CA VAL A 97 17.88 -8.99 -13.50
C VAL A 97 17.29 -9.39 -14.86
N LEU A 98 16.06 -8.97 -15.18
CA LEU A 98 15.47 -9.21 -16.50
C LEU A 98 16.22 -8.43 -17.59
N LEU A 99 16.64 -7.21 -17.28
CA LEU A 99 17.42 -6.36 -18.18
C LEU A 99 18.82 -6.93 -18.45
N LEU A 100 19.50 -7.46 -17.41
CA LEU A 100 20.81 -8.10 -17.52
C LEU A 100 20.75 -9.42 -18.28
N THR A 101 19.72 -10.24 -18.06
CA THR A 101 19.54 -11.53 -18.74
C THR A 101 19.22 -11.36 -20.23
N LEU A 102 18.35 -10.41 -20.59
CA LEU A 102 18.07 -10.05 -21.98
C LEU A 102 19.30 -9.43 -22.67
N GLY A 103 20.04 -8.56 -21.97
CA GLY A 103 21.29 -7.98 -22.48
C GLY A 103 22.35 -9.05 -22.76
N ALA A 104 22.56 -9.99 -21.84
CA ALA A 104 23.51 -11.09 -22.03
C ALA A 104 23.09 -12.04 -23.17
N ALA A 105 21.80 -12.32 -23.33
CA ALA A 105 21.27 -13.13 -24.43
C ALA A 105 21.42 -12.43 -25.80
N ALA A 106 21.22 -11.11 -25.85
CA ALA A 106 21.43 -10.31 -27.05
C ALA A 106 22.91 -10.25 -27.47
N ILE A 107 23.83 -10.13 -26.50
CA ILE A 107 25.28 -10.14 -26.76
C ILE A 107 25.75 -11.53 -27.25
N ARG A 108 25.20 -12.62 -26.71
CA ARG A 108 25.53 -13.98 -27.15
C ARG A 108 25.05 -14.33 -28.56
N ARG A 109 24.09 -13.59 -29.14
CA ARG A 109 23.51 -13.86 -30.46
C ARG A 109 24.20 -13.13 -31.62
N LYS A 110 25.21 -12.29 -31.37
CA LYS A 110 25.92 -11.59 -32.47
C LYS A 110 26.85 -12.56 -33.20
N PRO A 111 26.62 -12.89 -34.50
CA PRO A 111 27.54 -13.73 -35.26
C PRO A 111 28.83 -12.96 -35.52
N ARG A 112 29.98 -13.63 -35.39
CA ARG A 112 31.29 -13.09 -35.76
C ARG A 112 31.36 -13.07 -37.29
N SER A 113 31.35 -11.89 -37.90
CA SER A 113 31.72 -11.69 -39.31
C SER A 113 33.23 -11.65 -39.46
#